data_AF-A0A936WAA2-F1
#
_entry.id   AF-A0A936WAA2-F1
#
_cell.length_a   1.000
_cell.length_b   1.000
_cell.length_c   1.000
_cell.angle_alpha   90.00
_cell.angle_beta   90.00
_cell.angle_gamma   90.00
#
_symmetry.space_group_name_H-M   'P 1'
#
loop_
_entity.id
_entity.type
_entity.pdbx_description
1 polymer ?
#
loop_
_entity_poly.entity_id
_entity_poly.type
_entity_poly.pdbx_seq_one_letter_code
_entity_poly.pdbx_strand_id
1 'polypeptide(L)'
;MPAPSTKTSDVLEWRKLFTKGPMPASSAARKQVLTNIPLRSIQNVRALLELHDLVLFALAHPGDVAEHKLALSALQHVSQETERLSAHSERNTMALSNTGLAHTSVTVAFSRELLVWLQENYPDHVSVHSVDGDLRTAKSWIKGLLPHAEQEAFELDDFDLNAWLANARGKRKPADLSWWLKLTERLPEAVRSTLFEQLQIYVSVDLGDTGLSATYGRSPQRPVHAFPNGLPRSIDLPALLRRPLPAPRTLRSSERQQVVEASRGILLSGLRETGPVTHADPRTVELIDMGDGIDIALFHLPPSQRQTYDSYIGYVAFLNTVPAAYGGAWMFPGKTKVGVNVFPSLRGGASALLFGQILRCYAQRFGVDRFEADPYQLGHGNADGIASGAYWFYYRLGFRPVDRATARIAEKEFLRFAKDKAHRSDTDLLRDLAAQPLVLVVRASEVEPIEPVELSHAVMRMVAGRYSGDHRQALRSERARTMKALGITDLRTWSMDEQHWAQELCLALGLIADLERWSRKDKKLLIELLRAKGGRTEEAYIALLQRHSRLWAGWAKAVRGRM
;
A
#
# COMPACT_ATOMS: atom_id res chain seq x y z
N MET A 1 3.24 -14.78 -47.26
CA MET A 1 3.88 -13.54 -46.74
C MET A 1 4.00 -13.68 -45.23
N PRO A 2 5.10 -13.24 -44.58
CA PRO A 2 5.15 -13.23 -43.12
C PRO A 2 4.00 -12.36 -42.58
N ALA A 3 3.34 -12.81 -41.51
CA ALA A 3 2.29 -12.03 -40.88
C ALA A 3 2.85 -10.65 -40.47
N PRO A 4 2.09 -9.56 -40.67
CA PRO A 4 2.54 -8.24 -40.27
C PRO A 4 2.87 -8.22 -38.78
N SER A 5 4.07 -7.75 -38.41
CA SER A 5 4.52 -7.73 -37.02
C SER A 5 4.33 -6.37 -36.36
N THR A 6 3.85 -6.34 -35.11
CA THR A 6 3.69 -5.15 -34.28
C THR A 6 5.04 -4.69 -33.73
N LYS A 7 5.45 -3.48 -34.11
CA LYS A 7 6.70 -2.86 -33.64
C LYS A 7 6.46 -1.96 -32.43
N THR A 8 7.49 -1.70 -31.64
CA THR A 8 7.40 -0.78 -30.49
C THR A 8 6.93 0.62 -30.90
N SER A 9 7.37 1.14 -32.05
CA SER A 9 6.92 2.43 -32.58
C SER A 9 5.41 2.49 -32.81
N ASP A 10 4.84 1.41 -33.33
CA ASP A 10 3.41 1.29 -33.61
C ASP A 10 2.63 1.42 -32.30
N VAL A 11 3.06 0.68 -31.26
CA VAL A 11 2.41 0.67 -29.95
C VAL A 11 2.50 2.03 -29.26
N LEU A 12 3.63 2.72 -29.37
CA LEU A 12 3.78 4.07 -28.80
C LEU A 12 2.88 5.10 -29.49
N GLU A 13 2.65 4.96 -30.80
CA GLU A 13 1.68 5.78 -31.53
C GLU A 13 0.25 5.45 -31.09
N TRP A 14 -0.09 4.17 -30.98
CA TRP A 14 -1.38 3.73 -30.44
C TRP A 14 -1.59 4.24 -29.01
N ARG A 15 -0.58 4.20 -28.14
CA ARG A 15 -0.69 4.74 -26.78
C ARG A 15 -1.05 6.22 -26.78
N LYS A 16 -0.54 7.02 -27.73
CA LYS A 16 -0.99 8.43 -27.91
C LYS A 16 -2.44 8.51 -28.37
N LEU A 17 -2.89 7.65 -29.29
CA LEU A 17 -4.28 7.58 -29.72
C LEU A 17 -5.24 7.30 -28.54
N PHE A 18 -4.91 6.33 -27.68
CA PHE A 18 -5.76 5.98 -26.54
C PHE A 18 -5.73 7.01 -25.41
N THR A 19 -4.56 7.63 -25.15
CA THR A 19 -4.40 8.57 -24.04
C THR A 19 -4.72 10.01 -24.40
N LYS A 20 -4.60 10.42 -25.67
CA LYS A 20 -4.73 11.81 -26.14
C LYS A 20 -5.65 11.99 -27.34
N GLY A 21 -6.08 10.93 -28.00
CA GLY A 21 -7.00 11.01 -29.13
C GLY A 21 -8.31 11.69 -28.75
N PRO A 22 -8.84 12.60 -29.60
CA PRO A 22 -10.11 13.27 -29.32
C PRO A 22 -11.26 12.26 -29.42
N MET A 23 -12.00 12.08 -28.33
CA MET A 23 -13.20 11.25 -28.32
C MET A 23 -14.45 12.12 -28.54
N PRO A 24 -15.45 11.67 -29.32
CA PRO A 24 -15.59 10.31 -29.88
C PRO A 24 -14.84 10.07 -31.21
N ALA A 25 -14.22 11.10 -31.80
CA ALA A 25 -13.62 11.01 -33.15
C ALA A 25 -12.59 9.88 -33.32
N SER A 26 -11.81 9.56 -32.29
CA SER A 26 -10.84 8.46 -32.29
C SER A 26 -11.42 7.06 -32.02
N SER A 27 -12.72 6.92 -31.73
CA SER A 27 -13.34 5.64 -31.32
C SER A 27 -13.16 4.53 -32.37
N ALA A 28 -13.43 4.83 -33.64
CA ALA A 28 -13.29 3.85 -34.72
C ALA A 28 -11.83 3.39 -34.88
N ALA A 29 -10.87 4.33 -34.84
CA ALA A 29 -9.45 4.03 -34.93
C ALA A 29 -8.96 3.18 -33.76
N ARG A 30 -9.40 3.48 -32.52
CA ARG A 30 -9.08 2.68 -31.32
C ARG A 30 -9.57 1.24 -31.46
N LYS A 31 -10.83 1.05 -31.87
CA LYS A 31 -11.39 -0.29 -32.11
C LYS A 31 -10.63 -1.03 -33.21
N GLN A 32 -10.30 -0.35 -34.31
CA GLN A 32 -9.52 -0.94 -35.40
C GLN A 32 -8.14 -1.42 -34.93
N VAL A 33 -7.45 -0.65 -34.09
CA VAL A 33 -6.19 -1.09 -33.46
C VAL A 33 -6.41 -2.38 -32.67
N LEU A 34 -7.40 -2.43 -31.77
CA LEU A 34 -7.66 -3.61 -30.94
C LEU A 34 -8.06 -4.84 -31.77
N THR A 35 -8.85 -4.66 -32.84
CA THR A 35 -9.20 -5.73 -33.78
C THR A 35 -7.98 -6.29 -34.51
N ASN A 36 -6.99 -5.44 -34.81
CA ASN A 36 -5.79 -5.84 -35.54
C ASN A 36 -4.73 -6.51 -34.66
N ILE A 37 -4.74 -6.32 -33.33
CA ILE A 37 -3.74 -6.89 -32.42
C ILE A 37 -3.66 -8.42 -32.54
N PRO A 38 -4.76 -9.19 -32.44
CA PRO A 38 -4.71 -10.65 -32.56
C PRO A 38 -4.26 -11.17 -33.94
N LEU A 39 -4.23 -10.32 -34.96
CA LEU A 39 -3.87 -10.68 -36.33
C LEU A 39 -2.38 -10.48 -36.63
N ARG A 40 -1.60 -9.97 -35.66
CA ARG A 40 -0.20 -9.57 -35.83
C ARG A 40 0.68 -10.28 -34.80
N SER A 41 1.86 -10.75 -35.23
CA SER A 41 2.89 -11.22 -34.30
C SER A 41 3.57 -10.03 -33.60
N ILE A 42 4.05 -10.20 -32.38
CA ILE A 42 4.76 -9.14 -31.65
C ILE A 42 6.27 -9.26 -31.89
N GLN A 43 6.90 -8.17 -32.33
CA GLN A 43 8.27 -8.19 -32.85
C GLN A 43 9.31 -8.56 -31.78
N ASN A 44 9.16 -8.00 -30.57
CA ASN A 44 10.15 -8.13 -29.49
C ASN A 44 9.51 -7.87 -28.12
N VAL A 45 10.25 -8.19 -27.06
CA VAL A 45 9.82 -8.02 -25.66
C VAL A 45 9.40 -6.58 -25.35
N ARG A 46 10.11 -5.57 -25.87
CA ARG A 46 9.75 -4.17 -25.62
C ARG A 46 8.39 -3.81 -26.20
N ALA A 47 8.09 -4.26 -27.42
CA ALA A 47 6.77 -4.08 -28.03
C ALA A 47 5.67 -4.82 -27.25
N LEU A 48 5.96 -6.01 -26.72
CA LEU A 48 5.04 -6.78 -25.88
C LEU A 48 4.69 -6.02 -24.59
N LEU A 49 5.68 -5.50 -23.87
CA LEU A 49 5.45 -4.77 -22.61
C LEU A 49 4.62 -3.50 -22.82
N GLU A 50 4.95 -2.70 -23.84
CA GLU A 50 4.16 -1.51 -24.18
C GLU A 50 2.73 -1.88 -24.61
N LEU A 51 2.56 -3.02 -25.28
CA LEU A 51 1.25 -3.46 -25.76
C LEU A 51 0.38 -3.97 -24.60
N HIS A 52 0.98 -4.71 -23.66
CA HIS A 52 0.32 -5.12 -22.43
C HIS A 52 -0.20 -3.90 -21.65
N ASP A 53 0.65 -2.89 -21.45
CA ASP A 53 0.26 -1.63 -20.83
C ASP A 53 -0.90 -0.94 -21.56
N LEU A 54 -0.83 -0.85 -22.89
CA LEU A 54 -1.87 -0.26 -23.72
C LEU A 54 -3.21 -0.99 -23.58
N VAL A 55 -3.19 -2.32 -23.59
CA VAL A 55 -4.41 -3.14 -23.49
C VAL A 55 -5.01 -3.03 -22.10
N LEU A 56 -4.21 -3.04 -21.03
CA LEU A 56 -4.69 -2.76 -19.68
C LEU A 56 -5.32 -1.36 -19.58
N PHE A 57 -4.70 -0.36 -20.22
CA PHE A 57 -5.27 0.99 -20.30
C PHE A 57 -6.62 1.00 -21.01
N ALA A 58 -6.76 0.28 -22.12
CA ALA A 58 -8.00 0.19 -22.89
C ALA A 58 -9.13 -0.53 -22.12
N LEU A 59 -8.80 -1.57 -21.35
CA LEU A 59 -9.74 -2.24 -20.44
C LEU A 59 -10.22 -1.30 -19.32
N ALA A 60 -9.30 -0.52 -18.76
CA ALA A 60 -9.61 0.42 -17.70
C ALA A 60 -10.42 1.62 -18.23
N HIS A 61 -10.14 2.10 -19.45
CA HIS A 61 -10.71 3.31 -20.02
C HIS A 61 -11.37 3.11 -21.41
N PRO A 62 -12.35 2.19 -21.55
CA PRO A 62 -12.96 1.91 -22.84
C PRO A 62 -13.86 3.07 -23.30
N GLY A 63 -13.90 3.35 -24.59
CA GLY A 63 -14.86 4.31 -25.15
C GLY A 63 -16.30 3.79 -25.13
N ASP A 64 -16.47 2.46 -25.23
CA ASP A 64 -17.73 1.74 -25.10
C ASP A 64 -17.51 0.25 -24.78
N VAL A 65 -18.61 -0.49 -24.57
CA VAL A 65 -18.59 -1.92 -24.23
C VAL A 65 -17.94 -2.77 -25.33
N ALA A 66 -18.07 -2.37 -26.61
CA ALA A 66 -17.45 -3.11 -27.71
C ALA A 66 -15.93 -2.97 -27.69
N GLU A 67 -15.42 -1.76 -27.42
CA GLU A 67 -13.99 -1.53 -27.24
C GLU A 67 -13.43 -2.34 -26.06
N HIS A 68 -14.14 -2.38 -24.93
CA HIS A 68 -13.75 -3.21 -23.78
C HIS A 68 -13.64 -4.71 -24.16
N LYS A 69 -14.62 -5.24 -24.91
CA LYS A 69 -14.59 -6.63 -25.37
C LYS A 69 -13.41 -6.92 -26.31
N LEU A 70 -13.10 -5.98 -27.23
CA LEU A 70 -11.94 -6.10 -28.10
C LEU A 70 -10.63 -6.08 -27.29
N ALA A 71 -10.54 -5.25 -26.26
CA ALA A 71 -9.38 -5.20 -25.38
C ALA A 71 -9.17 -6.52 -24.61
N LEU A 72 -10.25 -7.20 -24.19
CA LEU A 72 -10.13 -8.53 -23.58
C LEU A 72 -9.51 -9.56 -24.54
N SER A 73 -9.95 -9.56 -25.81
CA SER A 73 -9.37 -10.46 -26.83
C SER A 73 -7.91 -10.11 -27.13
N ALA A 74 -7.58 -8.81 -27.20
CA ALA A 74 -6.20 -8.37 -27.37
C ALA A 74 -5.30 -8.79 -26.19
N LEU A 75 -5.83 -8.81 -24.96
CA LEU A 75 -5.08 -9.23 -23.77
C LEU A 75 -4.74 -10.72 -23.80
N GLN A 76 -5.68 -11.55 -24.23
CA GLN A 76 -5.44 -12.99 -24.42
C GLN A 76 -4.32 -13.24 -25.43
N HIS A 77 -4.33 -12.50 -26.54
CA HIS A 77 -3.25 -12.57 -27.53
C HIS A 77 -1.89 -12.14 -26.96
N VAL A 78 -1.87 -11.07 -26.15
CA VAL A 78 -0.64 -10.63 -25.45
C VAL A 78 -0.10 -11.72 -24.53
N SER A 79 -0.95 -12.46 -23.81
CA SER A 79 -0.54 -13.60 -22.98
C SER A 79 0.13 -14.70 -23.81
N GLN A 80 -0.50 -15.12 -24.91
CA GLN A 80 0.03 -16.14 -25.82
C GLN A 80 1.37 -15.73 -26.44
N GLU A 81 1.50 -14.47 -26.83
CA GLU A 81 2.75 -13.93 -27.37
C GLU A 81 3.84 -13.79 -26.30
N THR A 82 3.49 -13.71 -25.02
CA THR A 82 4.44 -13.74 -23.90
C THR A 82 5.11 -15.10 -23.81
N GLU A 83 4.34 -16.19 -23.84
CA GLU A 83 4.87 -17.56 -23.89
C GLU A 83 5.75 -17.77 -25.14
N ARG A 84 5.24 -17.37 -26.32
CA ARG A 84 5.98 -17.51 -27.58
C ARG A 84 7.32 -16.78 -27.56
N LEU A 85 7.34 -15.53 -27.07
CA LEU A 85 8.56 -14.73 -27.01
C LEU A 85 9.53 -15.26 -25.95
N SER A 86 9.02 -15.71 -24.79
CA SER A 86 9.84 -16.34 -23.75
C SER A 86 10.51 -17.62 -24.28
N ALA A 87 9.74 -18.51 -24.91
CA ALA A 87 10.25 -19.75 -25.49
C ALA A 87 11.23 -19.55 -26.65
N HIS A 88 11.27 -18.37 -27.25
CA HIS A 88 12.14 -18.09 -28.40
C HIS A 88 13.63 -17.98 -28.02
N SER A 89 13.96 -17.48 -26.82
CA SER A 89 15.35 -17.40 -26.36
C SER A 89 15.45 -17.11 -24.86
N GLU A 90 16.51 -17.61 -24.22
CA GLU A 90 16.84 -17.31 -22.82
C GLU A 90 16.96 -15.79 -22.55
N ARG A 91 17.51 -15.04 -23.51
CA ARG A 91 17.57 -13.57 -23.44
C ARG A 91 16.18 -12.94 -23.28
N ASN A 92 15.17 -13.46 -23.98
CA ASN A 92 13.80 -12.97 -23.84
C ASN A 92 13.19 -13.39 -22.51
N THR A 93 13.44 -14.63 -22.06
CA THR A 93 13.02 -15.09 -20.72
C THR A 93 13.56 -14.17 -19.63
N MET A 94 14.85 -13.81 -19.68
CA MET A 94 15.46 -12.87 -18.74
C MET A 94 14.86 -11.46 -18.85
N ALA A 95 14.60 -10.97 -20.06
CA ALA A 95 13.99 -9.66 -20.28
C ALA A 95 12.51 -9.59 -19.84
N LEU A 96 11.84 -10.73 -19.75
CA LEU A 96 10.47 -10.88 -19.27
C LEU A 96 10.38 -11.18 -17.77
N SER A 97 11.47 -11.63 -17.15
CA SER A 97 11.55 -11.78 -15.70
C SER A 97 11.28 -10.44 -15.01
N ASN A 98 10.58 -10.48 -13.89
CA ASN A 98 10.22 -9.33 -13.08
C ASN A 98 9.31 -8.29 -13.78
N THR A 99 8.65 -8.67 -14.89
CA THR A 99 7.74 -7.76 -15.61
C THR A 99 6.30 -7.81 -15.12
N GLY A 100 5.92 -8.88 -14.41
CA GLY A 100 4.59 -9.03 -13.84
C GLY A 100 3.52 -9.56 -14.82
N LEU A 101 3.91 -9.90 -16.04
CA LEU A 101 3.02 -10.48 -17.05
C LEU A 101 2.69 -11.94 -16.72
N ALA A 102 1.55 -12.44 -17.20
CA ALA A 102 1.24 -13.87 -17.17
C ALA A 102 2.36 -14.71 -17.82
N HIS A 103 2.57 -15.93 -17.32
CA HIS A 103 3.63 -16.85 -17.75
C HIS A 103 5.07 -16.33 -17.59
N THR A 104 5.27 -15.31 -16.76
CA THR A 104 6.60 -14.82 -16.37
C THR A 104 6.83 -15.10 -14.88
N SER A 105 8.09 -15.02 -14.45
CA SER A 105 8.44 -15.15 -13.03
C SER A 105 8.84 -13.81 -12.42
N VAL A 106 8.57 -13.65 -11.13
CA VAL A 106 9.17 -12.59 -10.30
C VAL A 106 10.11 -13.19 -9.28
N THR A 107 11.27 -12.56 -9.07
CA THR A 107 12.28 -12.97 -8.10
C THR A 107 12.55 -11.85 -7.10
N VAL A 108 12.08 -12.02 -5.86
CA VAL A 108 12.13 -10.97 -4.81
C VAL A 108 12.21 -11.63 -3.43
N ALA A 109 12.82 -10.93 -2.47
CA ALA A 109 12.69 -11.24 -1.06
C ALA A 109 11.46 -10.52 -0.47
N PHE A 110 10.40 -11.29 -0.19
CA PHE A 110 9.16 -10.79 0.40
C PHE A 110 9.10 -11.07 1.91
N SER A 111 8.18 -10.38 2.60
CA SER A 111 7.85 -10.66 4.00
C SER A 111 7.45 -12.12 4.20
N ARG A 112 7.71 -12.62 5.41
CA ARG A 112 7.33 -13.98 5.80
C ARG A 112 5.84 -14.24 5.58
N GLU A 113 4.99 -13.26 5.89
CA GLU A 113 3.54 -13.41 5.85
C GLU A 113 3.02 -13.54 4.42
N LEU A 114 3.59 -12.80 3.46
CA LEU A 114 3.26 -12.99 2.05
C LEU A 114 3.73 -14.36 1.54
N LEU A 115 4.90 -14.83 1.98
CA LEU A 115 5.42 -16.15 1.62
C LEU A 115 4.61 -17.31 2.20
N VAL A 116 4.09 -17.18 3.43
CA VAL A 116 3.13 -18.14 4.00
C VAL A 116 1.89 -18.21 3.12
N TRP A 117 1.32 -17.07 2.75
CA TRP A 117 0.15 -17.03 1.87
C TRP A 117 0.41 -17.66 0.50
N LEU A 118 1.55 -17.36 -0.14
CA LEU A 118 1.95 -17.98 -1.40
C LEU A 118 2.12 -19.50 -1.27
N GLN A 119 2.77 -19.97 -0.21
CA GLN A 119 2.98 -21.39 0.04
C GLN A 119 1.66 -22.15 0.25
N GLU A 120 0.65 -21.51 0.86
CA GLU A 120 -0.67 -22.11 1.11
C GLU A 120 -1.58 -22.10 -0.13
N ASN A 121 -1.51 -21.05 -0.96
CA ASN A 121 -2.47 -20.82 -2.04
C ASN A 121 -1.90 -21.14 -3.43
N TYR A 122 -0.58 -21.10 -3.59
CA TYR A 122 0.14 -21.36 -4.84
C TYR A 122 1.43 -22.18 -4.61
N PRO A 123 1.35 -23.34 -3.93
CA PRO A 123 2.53 -24.14 -3.58
C PRO A 123 3.39 -24.55 -4.77
N ASP A 124 2.78 -24.75 -5.94
CA ASP A 124 3.47 -25.16 -7.16
C ASP A 124 4.08 -23.99 -7.95
N HIS A 125 3.76 -22.75 -7.56
CA HIS A 125 4.23 -21.54 -8.23
C HIS A 125 5.38 -20.86 -7.49
N VAL A 126 5.67 -21.24 -6.25
CA VAL A 126 6.70 -20.58 -5.43
C VAL A 126 7.83 -21.54 -5.09
N SER A 127 9.06 -21.06 -5.25
CA SER A 127 10.27 -21.80 -4.92
C SER A 127 11.34 -20.87 -4.38
N VAL A 128 12.23 -21.37 -3.51
CA VAL A 128 13.41 -20.60 -3.09
C VAL A 128 14.38 -20.49 -4.26
N HIS A 129 14.74 -19.25 -4.62
CA HIS A 129 15.73 -18.93 -5.64
C HIS A 129 17.13 -18.84 -5.03
N SER A 130 17.30 -17.98 -4.01
CA SER A 130 18.57 -17.77 -3.32
C SER A 130 18.35 -17.26 -1.89
N VAL A 131 19.42 -17.24 -1.10
CA VAL A 131 19.44 -16.70 0.26
C VAL A 131 20.65 -15.80 0.35
N ASP A 132 20.42 -14.49 0.46
CA ASP A 132 21.49 -13.47 0.36
C ASP A 132 21.75 -12.79 1.72
N GLY A 133 21.06 -13.22 2.78
CA GLY A 133 21.21 -12.66 4.11
C GLY A 133 22.56 -12.98 4.73
N ASP A 134 22.96 -12.18 5.71
CA ASP A 134 24.17 -12.47 6.48
C ASP A 134 23.94 -13.70 7.38
N LEU A 135 24.28 -14.86 6.83
CA LEU A 135 24.19 -16.14 7.50
C LEU A 135 25.08 -16.24 8.74
N ARG A 136 26.11 -15.40 8.90
CA ARG A 136 26.91 -15.35 10.14
C ARG A 136 26.10 -14.74 11.27
N THR A 137 25.36 -13.67 11.00
CA THR A 137 24.41 -13.11 11.96
C THR A 137 23.26 -14.09 12.22
N ALA A 138 22.75 -14.76 11.18
CA ALA A 138 21.68 -15.74 11.32
C ALA A 138 22.07 -16.96 12.17
N LYS A 139 23.34 -17.39 12.10
CA LYS A 139 23.91 -18.49 12.91
C LYS A 139 23.57 -18.32 14.40
N SER A 140 23.67 -17.10 14.92
CA SER A 140 23.54 -16.81 16.36
C SER A 140 22.15 -17.14 16.90
N TRP A 141 21.10 -16.78 16.16
CA TRP A 141 19.73 -17.07 16.57
C TRP A 141 19.23 -18.43 16.04
N ILE A 142 19.70 -18.93 14.89
CA ILE A 142 19.36 -20.28 14.41
C ILE A 142 19.81 -21.35 15.40
N LYS A 143 21.03 -21.23 15.96
CA LYS A 143 21.53 -22.12 17.02
C LYS A 143 20.52 -22.25 18.16
N GLY A 144 19.92 -21.13 18.59
CA GLY A 144 18.94 -21.07 19.67
C GLY A 144 17.62 -21.81 19.36
N LEU A 145 17.34 -22.14 18.10
CA LEU A 145 16.14 -22.87 17.67
C LEU A 145 16.36 -24.39 17.59
N LEU A 146 17.59 -24.85 17.75
CA LEU A 146 17.95 -26.25 17.63
C LEU A 146 17.96 -26.95 18.99
N PRO A 147 17.68 -28.26 19.04
CA PRO A 147 17.94 -29.07 20.22
C PRO A 147 19.41 -28.95 20.66
N HIS A 148 19.67 -29.00 21.98
CA HIS A 148 21.03 -28.86 22.52
C HIS A 148 22.05 -29.81 21.88
N ALA A 149 21.65 -31.03 21.52
CA ALA A 149 22.51 -32.01 20.85
C ALA A 149 23.05 -31.55 19.47
N GLU A 150 22.39 -30.60 18.81
CA GLU A 150 22.80 -30.05 17.51
C GLU A 150 23.59 -28.74 17.66
N GLN A 151 23.63 -28.15 18.86
CA GLN A 151 24.21 -26.82 19.09
C GLN A 151 25.74 -26.83 19.19
N GLU A 152 26.36 -27.93 19.62
CA GLU A 152 27.82 -28.00 19.82
C GLU A 152 28.59 -27.73 18.52
N ALA A 153 28.08 -28.21 17.38
CA ALA A 153 28.68 -27.96 16.08
C ALA A 153 28.75 -26.46 15.73
N PHE A 154 27.80 -25.66 16.22
CA PHE A 154 27.77 -24.22 15.96
C PHE A 154 28.88 -23.44 16.69
N GLU A 155 29.55 -24.03 17.68
CA GLU A 155 30.66 -23.38 18.40
C GLU A 155 31.99 -23.50 17.66
N LEU A 156 32.07 -24.32 16.61
CA LEU A 156 33.27 -24.46 15.82
C LEU A 156 33.53 -23.18 15.00
N ASP A 157 34.79 -22.74 15.00
CA ASP A 157 35.26 -21.56 14.25
C ASP A 157 35.07 -21.74 12.73
N ASP A 158 35.13 -22.99 12.25
CA ASP A 158 34.96 -23.38 10.85
C ASP A 158 33.54 -23.88 10.52
N PHE A 159 32.56 -23.67 11.40
CA PHE A 159 31.19 -24.11 11.14
C PHE A 159 30.59 -23.46 9.88
N ASP A 160 30.32 -24.29 8.88
CA ASP A 160 29.66 -23.89 7.63
C ASP A 160 28.14 -24.03 7.74
N LEU A 161 27.46 -22.90 7.98
CA LEU A 161 25.99 -22.86 8.04
C LEU A 161 25.36 -23.27 6.70
N ASN A 162 25.98 -23.01 5.54
CA ASN A 162 25.41 -23.42 4.25
C ASN A 162 25.42 -24.94 4.09
N ALA A 163 26.54 -25.58 4.41
CA ALA A 163 26.64 -27.03 4.40
C ALA A 163 25.67 -27.66 5.42
N TRP A 164 25.56 -27.07 6.62
CA TRP A 164 24.60 -27.53 7.62
C TRP A 164 23.16 -27.38 7.13
N LEU A 165 22.77 -26.24 6.58
CA LEU A 165 21.44 -26.00 6.02
C LEU A 165 21.11 -26.97 4.88
N ALA A 166 22.10 -27.32 4.06
CA ALA A 166 21.94 -28.33 3.02
C ALA A 166 21.60 -29.71 3.60
N ASN A 167 22.24 -30.10 4.70
CA ASN A 167 21.98 -31.36 5.39
C ASN A 167 20.67 -31.34 6.21
N ALA A 168 20.38 -30.24 6.90
CA ALA A 168 19.20 -30.08 7.77
C ALA A 168 17.86 -30.16 7.00
N ARG A 169 17.89 -29.89 5.69
CA ARG A 169 16.75 -30.10 4.79
C ARG A 169 16.47 -31.58 4.51
N GLY A 170 17.43 -32.48 4.72
CA GLY A 170 17.34 -33.90 4.37
C GLY A 170 17.24 -34.10 2.85
N LYS A 171 16.38 -35.02 2.40
CA LYS A 171 16.13 -35.28 0.96
C LYS A 171 15.27 -34.20 0.27
N ARG A 172 14.89 -33.13 0.97
CA ARG A 172 14.08 -32.04 0.40
C ARG A 172 14.92 -31.21 -0.57
N LYS A 173 14.29 -30.69 -1.62
CA LYS A 173 14.97 -29.82 -2.58
C LYS A 173 15.43 -28.53 -1.89
N PRO A 174 16.59 -27.96 -2.26
CA PRO A 174 17.03 -26.64 -1.78
C PRO A 174 15.98 -25.53 -1.96
N ALA A 175 15.09 -25.70 -2.94
CA ALA A 175 13.96 -24.84 -3.28
C ALA A 175 12.76 -24.88 -2.31
N ASP A 176 12.78 -25.71 -1.25
CA ASP A 176 11.63 -25.92 -0.36
C ASP A 176 11.44 -24.76 0.63
N LEU A 177 10.59 -23.80 0.26
CA LEU A 177 10.19 -22.67 1.09
C LEU A 177 9.53 -23.10 2.41
N SER A 178 8.81 -24.23 2.42
CA SER A 178 8.10 -24.71 3.62
C SER A 178 9.05 -25.01 4.78
N TRP A 179 10.28 -25.44 4.49
CA TRP A 179 11.29 -25.71 5.51
C TRP A 179 11.72 -24.42 6.23
N TRP A 180 11.97 -23.35 5.48
CA TRP A 180 12.34 -22.04 6.04
C TRP A 180 11.22 -21.41 6.87
N LEU A 181 9.98 -21.50 6.38
CA LEU A 181 8.82 -21.02 7.11
C LEU A 181 8.63 -21.77 8.43
N LYS A 182 8.77 -23.11 8.43
CA LYS A 182 8.69 -23.95 9.64
C LYS A 182 9.83 -23.74 10.63
N LEU A 183 11.05 -23.48 10.15
CA LEU A 183 12.17 -23.17 11.03
C LEU A 183 11.86 -21.92 11.87
N THR A 184 11.33 -20.87 11.22
CA THR A 184 11.02 -19.60 11.88
C THR A 184 9.75 -19.61 12.73
N GLU A 185 8.87 -20.61 12.60
CA GLU A 185 7.72 -20.78 13.51
C GLU A 185 8.15 -20.98 14.97
N ARG A 186 9.36 -21.50 15.21
CA ARG A 186 9.95 -21.66 16.55
C ARG A 186 10.34 -20.35 17.21
N LEU A 187 10.45 -19.25 16.44
CA LEU A 187 10.78 -17.95 16.98
C LEU A 187 9.59 -17.33 17.74
N PRO A 188 9.84 -16.55 18.80
CA PRO A 188 8.82 -15.72 19.41
C PRO A 188 8.18 -14.81 18.37
N GLU A 189 6.85 -14.71 18.40
CA GLU A 189 6.06 -13.95 17.41
C GLU A 189 6.59 -12.52 17.21
N ALA A 190 6.96 -11.85 18.31
CA ALA A 190 7.43 -10.47 18.32
C ALA A 190 8.73 -10.20 17.53
N VAL A 191 9.54 -11.23 17.25
CA VAL A 191 10.81 -11.10 16.51
C VAL A 191 10.84 -11.93 15.23
N ARG A 192 9.79 -12.73 14.98
CA ARG A 192 9.78 -13.74 13.92
C ARG A 192 9.98 -13.13 12.54
N SER A 193 9.19 -12.12 12.19
CA SER A 193 9.23 -11.51 10.85
C SER A 193 10.55 -10.75 10.65
N THR A 194 11.00 -9.99 11.66
CA THR A 194 12.29 -9.27 11.62
C THR A 194 13.49 -10.20 11.43
N LEU A 195 13.55 -11.32 12.16
CA LEU A 195 14.65 -12.28 12.01
C LEU A 195 14.54 -13.08 10.71
N PHE A 196 13.32 -13.33 10.21
CA PHE A 196 13.11 -13.92 8.89
C PHE A 196 13.62 -12.99 7.78
N GLU A 197 13.32 -11.69 7.86
CA GLU A 197 13.77 -10.69 6.87
C GLU A 197 15.30 -10.62 6.80
N GLN A 198 16.02 -10.84 7.90
CA GLN A 198 17.49 -10.89 7.90
C GLN A 198 18.06 -12.01 7.02
N LEU A 199 17.30 -13.08 6.77
CA LEU A 199 17.74 -14.16 5.89
C LEU A 199 17.76 -13.73 4.42
N GLN A 200 17.02 -12.68 4.03
CA GLN A 200 16.89 -12.22 2.65
C GLN A 200 16.64 -13.40 1.69
N ILE A 201 15.61 -14.21 1.97
CA ILE A 201 15.23 -15.34 1.13
C ILE A 201 14.57 -14.80 -0.14
N TYR A 202 15.28 -14.86 -1.25
CA TYR A 202 14.70 -14.59 -2.56
C TYR A 202 13.92 -15.81 -3.02
N VAL A 203 12.66 -15.59 -3.38
CA VAL A 203 11.81 -16.62 -4.00
C VAL A 203 11.60 -16.31 -5.46
N SER A 204 11.50 -17.34 -6.29
CA SER A 204 10.95 -17.25 -7.63
C SER A 204 9.47 -17.62 -7.57
N VAL A 205 8.60 -16.71 -8.00
CA VAL A 205 7.16 -16.92 -8.14
C VAL A 205 6.79 -16.93 -9.62
N ASP A 206 6.35 -18.08 -10.12
CA ASP A 206 5.76 -18.21 -11.46
C ASP A 206 4.33 -17.67 -11.44
N LEU A 207 4.06 -16.63 -12.23
CA LEU A 207 2.75 -15.99 -12.24
C LEU A 207 1.70 -16.81 -12.99
N GLY A 208 2.10 -17.65 -13.96
CA GLY A 208 1.19 -18.44 -14.80
C GLY A 208 0.00 -17.64 -15.35
N ASP A 209 -1.15 -18.32 -15.51
CA ASP A 209 -2.46 -17.74 -15.83
C ASP A 209 -3.28 -17.40 -14.57
N THR A 210 -2.62 -16.92 -13.52
CA THR A 210 -3.26 -16.71 -12.21
C THR A 210 -3.59 -15.24 -11.96
N GLY A 211 -4.41 -14.99 -10.93
CA GLY A 211 -4.66 -13.65 -10.39
C GLY A 211 -3.43 -12.97 -9.78
N LEU A 212 -2.28 -13.67 -9.69
CA LEU A 212 -1.01 -13.09 -9.28
C LEU A 212 -0.42 -12.12 -10.31
N SER A 213 -0.73 -12.31 -11.60
CA SER A 213 -0.19 -11.49 -12.68
C SER A 213 -0.94 -10.15 -12.82
N ALA A 214 -0.25 -9.12 -13.32
CA ALA A 214 -0.91 -7.88 -13.76
C ALA A 214 -1.87 -8.14 -14.94
N THR A 215 -1.59 -9.20 -15.72
CA THR A 215 -2.41 -9.62 -16.86
C THR A 215 -3.79 -10.10 -16.41
N TYR A 216 -3.93 -10.92 -15.37
CA TYR A 216 -5.23 -11.52 -15.00
C TYR A 216 -5.75 -11.17 -13.60
N GLY A 217 -4.97 -10.52 -12.74
CA GLY A 217 -5.44 -10.01 -11.45
C GLY A 217 -6.55 -8.98 -11.62
N ARG A 218 -7.78 -9.30 -11.21
CA ARG A 218 -8.96 -8.45 -11.37
C ARG A 218 -9.83 -8.45 -10.13
N SER A 219 -10.47 -7.32 -9.83
CA SER A 219 -11.53 -7.26 -8.82
C SER A 219 -12.79 -8.00 -9.29
N PRO A 220 -13.75 -8.25 -8.38
CA PRO A 220 -15.06 -8.81 -8.73
C PRO A 220 -15.74 -8.02 -9.86
N GLN A 221 -16.44 -8.78 -10.72
CA GLN A 221 -17.12 -8.25 -11.91
C GLN A 221 -18.05 -7.08 -11.58
N ARG A 222 -18.13 -6.13 -12.52
CA ARG A 222 -19.03 -4.98 -12.47
C ARG A 222 -19.49 -4.59 -13.88
N PRO A 223 -20.58 -3.84 -14.02
CA PRO A 223 -20.91 -3.19 -15.29
C PRO A 223 -19.75 -2.30 -15.76
N VAL A 224 -19.42 -2.38 -17.05
CA VAL A 224 -18.38 -1.56 -17.67
C VAL A 224 -18.82 -0.10 -17.70
N HIS A 225 -17.99 0.78 -17.15
CA HIS A 225 -18.12 2.21 -17.33
C HIS A 225 -17.32 2.66 -18.56
N ALA A 226 -18.03 3.27 -19.51
CA ALA A 226 -17.49 3.75 -20.76
C ALA A 226 -17.21 5.26 -20.72
N PHE A 227 -16.20 5.69 -21.47
CA PHE A 227 -15.78 7.08 -21.65
C PHE A 227 -16.01 7.55 -23.09
N PRO A 228 -17.27 7.66 -23.57
CA PRO A 228 -17.58 7.96 -24.98
C PRO A 228 -17.07 9.34 -25.40
N ASN A 229 -16.98 10.28 -24.45
CA ASN A 229 -16.52 11.66 -24.66
C ASN A 229 -15.07 11.87 -24.21
N GLY A 230 -14.34 10.79 -23.93
CA GLY A 230 -12.94 10.86 -23.49
C GLY A 230 -12.79 11.02 -21.98
N LEU A 231 -11.53 11.17 -21.56
CA LEU A 231 -11.14 11.11 -20.15
C LEU A 231 -11.20 12.49 -19.49
N PRO A 232 -11.73 12.60 -18.26
CA PRO A 232 -11.74 13.87 -17.53
C PRO A 232 -10.31 14.31 -17.23
N ARG A 233 -9.92 15.49 -17.75
CA ARG A 233 -8.57 16.07 -17.58
C ARG A 233 -8.40 16.86 -16.30
N SER A 234 -9.50 17.36 -15.74
CA SER A 234 -9.56 18.11 -14.50
C SER A 234 -10.83 17.74 -13.75
N ILE A 235 -10.83 17.97 -12.44
CA ILE A 235 -12.00 17.76 -11.57
C ILE A 235 -12.21 18.97 -10.68
N ASP A 236 -13.47 19.21 -10.32
CA ASP A 236 -13.82 20.05 -9.17
C ASP A 236 -13.74 19.18 -7.91
N LEU A 237 -12.57 19.17 -7.27
CA LEU A 237 -12.35 18.36 -6.07
C LEU A 237 -13.28 18.78 -4.91
N PRO A 238 -13.47 20.07 -4.57
CA PRO A 238 -14.44 20.47 -3.56
C PRO A 238 -15.86 19.94 -3.80
N ALA A 239 -16.36 20.00 -5.04
CA ALA A 239 -17.66 19.42 -5.37
C ALA A 239 -17.66 17.89 -5.23
N LEU A 240 -16.60 17.23 -5.68
CA LEU A 240 -16.46 15.78 -5.57
C LEU A 240 -16.43 15.32 -4.11
N LEU A 241 -15.70 16.02 -3.23
CA LEU A 241 -15.61 15.70 -1.80
C LEU A 241 -16.95 15.84 -1.07
N ARG A 242 -17.87 16.69 -1.54
CA ARG A 242 -19.22 16.85 -0.98
C ARG A 242 -20.23 15.82 -1.46
N ARG A 243 -19.95 15.11 -2.56
CA ARG A 243 -20.85 14.06 -3.07
C ARG A 243 -20.91 12.90 -2.07
N PRO A 244 -22.09 12.48 -1.57
CA PRO A 244 -22.18 11.42 -0.57
C PRO A 244 -21.50 10.12 -1.01
N LEU A 245 -20.81 9.48 -0.07
CA LEU A 245 -20.19 8.18 -0.26
C LEU A 245 -21.28 7.11 -0.37
N PRO A 246 -21.26 6.25 -1.40
CA PRO A 246 -22.18 5.13 -1.49
C PRO A 246 -21.84 4.07 -0.44
N ALA A 247 -22.81 3.20 -0.14
CA ALA A 247 -22.58 2.05 0.72
C ALA A 247 -21.56 1.09 0.07
N PRO A 248 -20.73 0.38 0.86
CA PRO A 248 -19.88 -0.68 0.35
C PRO A 248 -20.69 -1.74 -0.42
N ARG A 249 -20.08 -2.34 -1.46
CA ARG A 249 -20.67 -3.45 -2.20
C ARG A 249 -20.88 -4.65 -1.28
N THR A 250 -22.01 -5.31 -1.42
CA THR A 250 -22.24 -6.62 -0.79
C THR A 250 -21.41 -7.66 -1.51
N LEU A 251 -20.37 -8.20 -0.85
CA LEU A 251 -19.47 -9.21 -1.40
C LEU A 251 -19.69 -10.58 -0.77
N ARG A 252 -19.70 -11.62 -1.61
CA ARG A 252 -19.55 -13.02 -1.20
C ARG A 252 -18.14 -13.30 -0.70
N SER A 253 -17.95 -14.38 0.05
CA SER A 253 -16.62 -14.77 0.54
C SER A 253 -15.60 -14.97 -0.58
N SER A 254 -16.01 -15.57 -1.70
CA SER A 254 -15.14 -15.75 -2.88
C SER A 254 -14.74 -14.42 -3.53
N GLU A 255 -15.63 -13.44 -3.55
CA GLU A 255 -15.34 -12.11 -4.10
C GLU A 255 -14.39 -11.33 -3.21
N ARG A 256 -14.51 -11.47 -1.87
CA ARG A 256 -13.54 -10.91 -0.92
C ARG A 256 -12.16 -11.52 -1.13
N GLN A 257 -12.10 -12.84 -1.29
CA GLN A 257 -10.86 -13.53 -1.59
C GLN A 257 -10.25 -13.05 -2.91
N GLN A 258 -11.07 -12.89 -3.96
CA GLN A 258 -10.64 -12.37 -5.24
C GLN A 258 -10.05 -10.95 -5.13
N VAL A 259 -10.65 -10.05 -4.33
CA VAL A 259 -10.10 -8.71 -4.08
C VAL A 259 -8.72 -8.81 -3.42
N VAL A 260 -8.57 -9.67 -2.40
CA VAL A 260 -7.29 -9.88 -1.69
C VAL A 260 -6.24 -10.45 -2.65
N GLU A 261 -6.59 -11.48 -3.41
CA GLU A 261 -5.71 -12.13 -4.40
C GLU A 261 -5.24 -11.13 -5.45
N ALA A 262 -6.16 -10.40 -6.09
CA ALA A 262 -5.80 -9.40 -7.11
C ALA A 262 -4.94 -8.27 -6.54
N SER A 263 -5.15 -7.90 -5.27
CA SER A 263 -4.39 -6.85 -4.59
C SER A 263 -3.00 -7.30 -4.19
N ARG A 264 -2.83 -8.52 -3.67
CA ARG A 264 -1.52 -9.12 -3.40
C ARG A 264 -0.77 -9.36 -4.72
N GLY A 265 -1.45 -9.94 -5.70
CA GLY A 265 -0.94 -10.23 -7.04
C GLY A 265 -0.38 -9.00 -7.74
N ILE A 266 -1.15 -7.90 -7.84
CA ILE A 266 -0.65 -6.70 -8.52
C ILE A 266 0.55 -6.06 -7.80
N LEU A 267 0.60 -6.12 -6.48
CA LEU A 267 1.73 -5.59 -5.73
C LEU A 267 2.96 -6.47 -5.91
N LEU A 268 2.84 -7.79 -5.71
CA LEU A 268 3.98 -8.71 -5.81
C LEU A 268 4.51 -8.80 -7.24
N SER A 269 3.64 -8.75 -8.25
CA SER A 269 4.05 -8.71 -9.66
C SER A 269 4.81 -7.43 -10.02
N GLY A 270 4.56 -6.35 -9.27
CA GLY A 270 5.34 -5.11 -9.30
C GLY A 270 6.53 -5.08 -8.33
N LEU A 271 6.91 -6.24 -7.77
CA LEU A 271 7.98 -6.44 -6.78
C LEU A 271 7.77 -5.62 -5.49
N ARG A 272 6.53 -5.50 -5.05
CA ARG A 272 6.13 -4.66 -3.91
C ARG A 272 5.20 -5.40 -2.98
N GLU A 273 5.11 -4.89 -1.77
CA GLU A 273 4.04 -5.21 -0.85
C GLU A 273 3.71 -3.99 0.02
N THR A 274 2.57 -4.06 0.72
CA THR A 274 2.20 -3.06 1.72
C THR A 274 1.60 -3.79 2.90
N GLY A 275 1.92 -3.36 4.13
CA GLY A 275 1.43 -4.01 5.36
C GLY A 275 -0.07 -4.35 5.32
N PRO A 276 -0.97 -3.39 5.02
CA PRO A 276 -2.41 -3.65 4.98
C PRO A 276 -2.84 -4.75 4.00
N VAL A 277 -2.21 -4.84 2.82
CA VAL A 277 -2.54 -5.86 1.81
C VAL A 277 -1.90 -7.21 2.15
N THR A 278 -0.67 -7.20 2.67
CA THR A 278 0.03 -8.41 3.13
C THR A 278 -0.74 -9.07 4.27
N HIS A 279 -1.11 -8.31 5.31
CA HIS A 279 -1.81 -8.83 6.50
C HIS A 279 -3.34 -8.83 6.38
N ALA A 280 -3.89 -8.61 5.18
CA ALA A 280 -5.33 -8.49 4.96
C ALA A 280 -6.10 -9.70 5.50
N ASP A 281 -7.11 -9.45 6.35
CA ASP A 281 -8.18 -10.41 6.67
C ASP A 281 -9.33 -10.20 5.66
N PRO A 282 -9.63 -11.19 4.78
CA PRO A 282 -10.70 -11.07 3.78
C PRO A 282 -12.06 -10.67 4.37
N ARG A 283 -12.34 -10.98 5.64
CA ARG A 283 -13.61 -10.66 6.33
C ARG A 283 -13.77 -9.18 6.62
N THR A 284 -12.67 -8.42 6.59
CA THR A 284 -12.64 -6.98 6.87
C THR A 284 -12.53 -6.12 5.62
N VAL A 285 -12.22 -6.74 4.47
CA VAL A 285 -12.06 -6.03 3.20
C VAL A 285 -13.39 -5.45 2.76
N GLU A 286 -13.41 -4.15 2.50
CA GLU A 286 -14.55 -3.45 1.89
C GLU A 286 -14.23 -3.12 0.45
N LEU A 287 -15.21 -3.17 -0.43
CA LEU A 287 -15.10 -2.68 -1.81
C LEU A 287 -16.20 -1.66 -2.06
N ILE A 288 -15.83 -0.41 -2.31
CA ILE A 288 -16.78 0.70 -2.45
C ILE A 288 -16.82 1.13 -3.92
N ASP A 289 -18.01 1.11 -4.53
CA ASP A 289 -18.21 1.61 -5.91
C ASP A 289 -18.25 3.13 -5.90
N MET A 290 -17.15 3.77 -6.30
CA MET A 290 -17.01 5.22 -6.27
C MET A 290 -17.69 5.90 -7.45
N GLY A 291 -18.33 5.15 -8.34
CA GLY A 291 -18.82 5.61 -9.64
C GLY A 291 -17.68 5.71 -10.66
N ASP A 292 -18.04 6.06 -11.90
CA ASP A 292 -17.06 6.28 -12.98
C ASP A 292 -16.19 5.03 -13.30
N GLY A 293 -16.71 3.85 -13.00
CA GLY A 293 -15.99 2.58 -13.14
C GLY A 293 -14.95 2.32 -12.04
N ILE A 294 -14.85 3.18 -11.04
CA ILE A 294 -13.85 3.11 -9.97
C ILE A 294 -14.42 2.32 -8.79
N ASP A 295 -13.73 1.27 -8.40
CA ASP A 295 -13.93 0.61 -7.10
C ASP A 295 -12.70 0.89 -6.20
N ILE A 296 -12.93 1.14 -4.91
CA ILE A 296 -11.84 1.25 -3.93
C ILE A 296 -11.98 0.12 -2.92
N ALA A 297 -10.98 -0.76 -2.87
CA ALA A 297 -10.86 -1.74 -1.81
C ALA A 297 -10.11 -1.15 -0.61
N LEU A 298 -10.65 -1.29 0.60
CA LEU A 298 -10.02 -0.85 1.84
C LEU A 298 -9.51 -2.05 2.64
N PHE A 299 -8.29 -1.94 3.16
CA PHE A 299 -7.60 -2.99 3.90
C PHE A 299 -7.23 -2.50 5.31
N HIS A 300 -7.73 -3.22 6.32
CA HIS A 300 -7.46 -2.94 7.72
C HIS A 300 -6.36 -3.86 8.24
N LEU A 301 -5.48 -3.33 9.09
CA LEU A 301 -4.50 -4.16 9.79
C LEU A 301 -5.17 -4.95 10.92
N PRO A 302 -4.83 -6.24 11.08
CA PRO A 302 -5.27 -7.01 12.24
C PRO A 302 -4.64 -6.43 13.51
N PRO A 303 -5.25 -6.65 14.70
CA PRO A 303 -4.77 -6.06 15.95
C PRO A 303 -3.27 -6.25 16.23
N SER A 304 -2.68 -7.39 15.86
CA SER A 304 -1.26 -7.69 16.07
C SER A 304 -0.29 -6.89 15.19
N GLN A 305 -0.79 -6.17 14.17
CA GLN A 305 0.03 -5.44 13.19
C GLN A 305 -0.23 -3.92 13.20
N ARG A 306 -1.08 -3.42 14.10
CA ARG A 306 -1.44 -1.99 14.13
C ARG A 306 -0.31 -1.15 14.70
N GLN A 307 -0.21 0.08 14.20
CA GLN A 307 0.59 1.11 14.85
C GLN A 307 -0.08 1.56 16.15
N THR A 308 0.71 2.08 17.09
CA THR A 308 0.21 2.45 18.42
C THR A 308 -0.79 3.59 18.39
N TYR A 309 -0.52 4.63 17.58
CA TYR A 309 -1.23 5.91 17.64
C TYR A 309 -2.11 6.16 16.43
N ASP A 310 -1.51 6.20 15.25
CA ASP A 310 -2.21 6.33 13.99
C ASP A 310 -2.83 5.00 13.57
N SER A 311 -3.87 5.09 12.75
CA SER A 311 -4.46 3.94 12.08
C SER A 311 -4.06 3.94 10.62
N TYR A 312 -3.36 2.90 10.19
CA TYR A 312 -2.93 2.73 8.81
C TYR A 312 -3.91 1.86 8.04
N ILE A 313 -4.74 2.50 7.22
CA ILE A 313 -5.71 1.81 6.35
C ILE A 313 -5.22 1.89 4.91
N GLY A 314 -4.92 0.75 4.32
CA GLY A 314 -4.46 0.64 2.94
C GLY A 314 -5.61 0.62 1.93
N TYR A 315 -5.29 0.86 0.66
CA TYR A 315 -6.22 0.65 -0.44
C TYR A 315 -5.55 0.06 -1.67
N VAL A 316 -6.36 -0.64 -2.47
CA VAL A 316 -6.14 -0.85 -3.90
C VAL A 316 -7.37 -0.34 -4.63
N ALA A 317 -7.17 0.56 -5.60
CA ALA A 317 -8.21 1.10 -6.43
C ALA A 317 -8.22 0.37 -7.77
N PHE A 318 -9.41 0.06 -8.26
CA PHE A 318 -9.63 -0.64 -9.53
C PHE A 318 -10.44 0.27 -10.46
N LEU A 319 -10.13 0.23 -11.75
CA LEU A 319 -10.92 0.88 -12.79
C LEU A 319 -11.40 -0.18 -13.78
N ASN A 320 -12.71 -0.35 -13.90
CA ASN A 320 -13.33 -1.44 -14.68
C ASN A 320 -12.68 -2.80 -14.39
N THR A 321 -12.52 -3.11 -13.09
CA THR A 321 -11.87 -4.31 -12.53
C THR A 321 -10.33 -4.40 -12.64
N VAL A 322 -9.69 -3.53 -13.43
CA VAL A 322 -8.23 -3.49 -13.56
C VAL A 322 -7.61 -2.75 -12.37
N PRO A 323 -6.62 -3.31 -11.65
CA PRO A 323 -5.87 -2.57 -10.66
C PRO A 323 -5.27 -1.28 -11.24
N ALA A 324 -5.60 -0.14 -10.63
CA ALA A 324 -5.29 1.19 -11.16
C ALA A 324 -4.32 1.96 -10.26
N ALA A 325 -4.48 1.85 -8.95
CA ALA A 325 -3.61 2.48 -7.98
C ALA A 325 -3.59 1.72 -6.65
N TYR A 326 -2.57 1.97 -5.84
CA TYR A 326 -2.48 1.49 -4.47
C TYR A 326 -1.88 2.56 -3.54
N GLY A 327 -2.10 2.39 -2.25
CA GLY A 327 -1.56 3.28 -1.23
C GLY A 327 -2.25 3.08 0.11
N GLY A 328 -2.37 4.16 0.86
CA GLY A 328 -3.12 4.15 2.11
C GLY A 328 -3.11 5.52 2.78
N ALA A 329 -3.78 5.59 3.93
CA ALA A 329 -3.79 6.76 4.78
C ALA A 329 -3.38 6.38 6.21
N TRP A 330 -2.53 7.22 6.80
CA TRP A 330 -2.15 7.16 8.21
C TRP A 330 -2.95 8.20 8.94
N MET A 331 -4.03 7.76 9.57
CA MET A 331 -5.02 8.63 10.16
C MET A 331 -4.66 8.95 11.61
N PHE A 332 -4.43 10.24 11.86
CA PHE A 332 -4.20 10.79 13.17
C PHE A 332 -4.94 12.14 13.29
N PRO A 333 -5.47 12.51 14.46
CA PRO A 333 -6.21 13.76 14.61
C PRO A 333 -5.41 14.99 14.14
N GLY A 334 -6.05 15.86 13.36
CA GLY A 334 -5.44 17.08 12.83
C GLY A 334 -4.47 16.88 11.66
N LYS A 335 -4.04 15.63 11.40
CA LYS A 335 -3.09 15.31 10.33
C LYS A 335 -3.25 13.87 9.84
N THR A 336 -3.75 13.69 8.61
CA THR A 336 -3.75 12.39 7.93
C THR A 336 -2.77 12.41 6.76
N LYS A 337 -1.73 11.59 6.82
CA LYS A 337 -0.83 11.40 5.66
C LYS A 337 -1.53 10.51 4.64
N VAL A 338 -1.43 10.83 3.36
CA VAL A 338 -2.05 10.02 2.29
C VAL A 338 -1.05 9.71 1.18
N GLY A 339 -0.96 8.44 0.80
CA GLY A 339 -0.15 7.99 -0.32
C GLY A 339 -0.97 7.55 -1.53
N VAL A 340 -0.46 7.86 -2.72
CA VAL A 340 -0.99 7.34 -3.97
C VAL A 340 0.12 6.93 -4.93
N ASN A 341 -0.01 5.71 -5.45
CA ASN A 341 0.83 5.21 -6.53
C ASN A 341 -0.09 4.72 -7.65
N VAL A 342 -0.07 5.41 -8.78
CA VAL A 342 -0.79 4.96 -10.00
C VAL A 342 0.14 4.06 -10.81
N PHE A 343 -0.35 2.87 -11.18
CA PHE A 343 0.43 1.92 -11.97
C PHE A 343 0.84 2.51 -13.32
N PRO A 344 2.06 2.26 -13.81
CA PRO A 344 2.56 2.83 -15.06
C PRO A 344 1.63 2.64 -16.27
N SER A 345 1.03 1.46 -16.40
CA SER A 345 0.05 1.11 -17.42
C SER A 345 -1.15 2.05 -17.46
N LEU A 346 -1.55 2.60 -16.31
CA LEU A 346 -2.76 3.43 -16.16
C LEU A 346 -2.45 4.94 -16.10
N ARG A 347 -1.18 5.34 -16.20
CA ARG A 347 -0.80 6.77 -16.26
C ARG A 347 -1.28 7.42 -17.56
N GLY A 348 -1.58 8.72 -17.49
CA GLY A 348 -2.17 9.46 -18.61
C GLY A 348 -3.69 9.27 -18.76
N GLY A 349 -4.30 8.48 -17.87
CA GLY A 349 -5.73 8.27 -17.78
C GLY A 349 -6.45 9.33 -16.95
N ALA A 350 -7.57 8.96 -16.33
CA ALA A 350 -8.37 9.82 -15.45
C ALA A 350 -7.77 9.98 -14.03
N SER A 351 -6.44 10.15 -13.91
CA SER A 351 -5.71 10.07 -12.64
C SER A 351 -6.18 11.09 -11.58
N ALA A 352 -6.57 12.29 -12.01
CA ALA A 352 -7.11 13.31 -11.09
C ALA A 352 -8.46 12.88 -10.50
N LEU A 353 -9.35 12.29 -11.31
CA LEU A 353 -10.61 11.72 -10.85
C LEU A 353 -10.38 10.55 -9.90
N LEU A 354 -9.49 9.61 -10.27
CA LEU A 354 -9.14 8.47 -9.42
C LEU A 354 -8.65 8.92 -8.04
N PHE A 355 -7.69 9.85 -7.99
CA PHE A 355 -7.17 10.34 -6.72
C PHE A 355 -8.20 11.17 -5.94
N GLY A 356 -9.01 11.99 -6.61
CA GLY A 356 -10.11 12.70 -5.96
C GLY A 356 -11.15 11.77 -5.33
N GLN A 357 -11.44 10.64 -5.98
CA GLN A 357 -12.30 9.59 -5.44
C GLN A 357 -11.66 8.93 -4.21
N ILE A 358 -10.35 8.63 -4.24
CA ILE A 358 -9.60 8.13 -3.08
C ILE A 358 -9.71 9.10 -1.89
N LEU A 359 -9.47 10.40 -2.11
CA LEU A 359 -9.61 11.42 -1.07
C LEU A 359 -11.05 11.49 -0.53
N ARG A 360 -12.07 11.42 -1.40
CA ARG A 360 -13.48 11.38 -0.99
C ARG A 360 -13.78 10.17 -0.12
N CYS A 361 -13.27 9.00 -0.50
CA CYS A 361 -13.42 7.76 0.25
C CYS A 361 -12.93 7.95 1.68
N TYR A 362 -11.67 8.35 1.86
CA TYR A 362 -11.11 8.55 3.20
C TYR A 362 -11.79 9.68 3.98
N ALA A 363 -12.08 10.81 3.33
CA ALA A 363 -12.74 11.96 3.95
C ALA A 363 -14.08 11.60 4.59
N GLN A 364 -14.90 10.82 3.90
CA GLN A 364 -16.24 10.48 4.37
C GLN A 364 -16.29 9.18 5.17
N ARG A 365 -15.50 8.16 4.79
CA ARG A 365 -15.49 6.85 5.47
C ARG A 365 -14.89 6.92 6.87
N PHE A 366 -13.87 7.77 7.05
CA PHE A 366 -13.09 7.86 8.29
C PHE A 366 -13.09 9.26 8.89
N GLY A 367 -13.89 10.18 8.35
CA GLY A 367 -13.99 11.52 8.91
C GLY A 367 -12.70 12.32 8.85
N VAL A 368 -11.84 12.12 7.84
CA VAL A 368 -10.61 12.91 7.65
C VAL A 368 -10.96 14.39 7.41
N ASP A 369 -10.28 15.27 8.13
CA ASP A 369 -10.42 16.73 8.05
C ASP A 369 -9.33 17.37 7.18
N ARG A 370 -8.14 16.79 7.17
CA ARG A 370 -6.94 17.27 6.46
C ARG A 370 -6.12 16.12 5.92
N PHE A 371 -5.69 16.26 4.67
CA PHE A 371 -4.73 15.35 4.04
C PHE A 371 -3.39 16.03 3.90
N GLU A 372 -2.31 15.28 4.13
CA GLU A 372 -0.94 15.70 3.90
C GLU A 372 -0.26 14.78 2.89
N ALA A 373 0.40 15.37 1.90
CA ALA A 373 1.32 14.69 1.00
C ALA A 373 2.75 14.82 1.54
N ASP A 374 3.42 13.69 1.72
CA ASP A 374 4.78 13.62 2.28
C ASP A 374 5.83 14.20 1.31
N PRO A 375 6.87 14.91 1.80
CA PRO A 375 7.95 15.46 0.98
C PRO A 375 8.57 14.49 -0.03
N TYR A 376 8.77 13.22 0.36
CA TYR A 376 9.35 12.21 -0.54
C TYR A 376 8.45 11.95 -1.76
N GLN A 377 7.13 12.00 -1.57
CA GLN A 377 6.16 11.82 -2.67
C GLN A 377 6.10 13.03 -3.60
N LEU A 378 6.43 14.21 -3.08
CA LEU A 378 6.48 15.47 -3.84
C LEU A 378 7.78 15.59 -4.65
N GLY A 379 8.82 14.84 -4.29
CA GLY A 379 10.10 14.78 -4.99
C GLY A 379 11.34 15.03 -4.11
N HIS A 380 11.19 15.25 -2.81
CA HIS A 380 12.33 15.45 -1.91
C HIS A 380 13.11 14.14 -1.71
N GLY A 381 14.35 14.09 -2.21
CA GLY A 381 15.13 12.85 -2.26
C GLY A 381 14.60 11.81 -3.27
N ASN A 382 13.67 12.20 -4.14
CA ASN A 382 13.00 11.31 -5.10
C ASN A 382 12.98 11.94 -6.50
N ALA A 383 13.93 11.53 -7.36
CA ALA A 383 14.06 12.05 -8.72
C ALA A 383 12.82 11.80 -9.59
N ASP A 384 12.14 10.67 -9.40
CA ASP A 384 10.92 10.34 -10.15
C ASP A 384 9.74 11.27 -9.79
N GLY A 385 9.65 11.65 -8.51
CA GLY A 385 8.66 12.63 -8.05
C GLY A 385 8.83 14.00 -8.74
N ILE A 386 10.08 14.44 -8.87
CA ILE A 386 10.42 15.68 -9.58
C ILE A 386 10.13 15.54 -11.09
N ALA A 387 10.61 14.47 -11.73
CA ALA A 387 10.44 14.25 -13.17
C ALA A 387 8.97 14.12 -13.59
N SER A 388 8.13 13.53 -12.73
CA SER A 388 6.69 13.39 -12.98
C SER A 388 5.88 14.66 -12.72
N GLY A 389 6.48 15.69 -12.09
CA GLY A 389 5.78 16.91 -11.69
C GLY A 389 4.75 16.67 -10.59
N ALA A 390 5.01 15.72 -9.69
CA ALA A 390 4.11 15.31 -8.62
C ALA A 390 3.65 16.50 -7.76
N TYR A 391 4.57 17.40 -7.40
CA TYR A 391 4.25 18.63 -6.67
C TYR A 391 3.08 19.41 -7.29
N TRP A 392 3.13 19.65 -8.61
CA TRP A 392 2.08 20.38 -9.31
C TRP A 392 0.81 19.57 -9.53
N PHE A 393 0.87 18.25 -9.50
CA PHE A 393 -0.33 17.41 -9.50
C PHE A 393 -1.14 17.64 -8.20
N TYR A 394 -0.50 17.56 -7.03
CA TYR A 394 -1.14 17.87 -5.75
C TYR A 394 -1.60 19.32 -5.68
N TYR A 395 -0.76 20.26 -6.12
CA TYR A 395 -1.11 21.68 -6.10
C TYR A 395 -2.37 22.00 -6.92
N ARG A 396 -2.52 21.42 -8.11
CA ARG A 396 -3.74 21.59 -8.94
C ARG A 396 -5.00 21.05 -8.29
N LEU A 397 -4.87 20.05 -7.41
CA LEU A 397 -5.97 19.48 -6.64
C LEU A 397 -6.32 20.28 -5.38
N GLY A 398 -5.61 21.38 -5.10
CA GLY A 398 -5.91 22.27 -3.98
C GLY A 398 -5.01 22.06 -2.76
N PHE A 399 -4.03 21.17 -2.82
CA PHE A 399 -3.02 21.06 -1.77
C PHE A 399 -2.11 22.31 -1.78
N ARG A 400 -1.75 22.82 -0.60
CA ARG A 400 -0.94 24.04 -0.46
C ARG A 400 0.18 23.86 0.57
N PRO A 401 1.33 24.55 0.41
CA PRO A 401 2.33 24.61 1.47
C PRO A 401 1.75 25.23 2.73
N VAL A 402 2.17 24.73 3.89
CA VAL A 402 1.76 25.30 5.19
C VAL A 402 2.53 26.59 5.48
N ASP A 403 3.81 26.64 5.13
CA ASP A 403 4.64 27.84 5.30
C ASP A 403 4.24 28.96 4.32
N ARG A 404 4.18 30.19 4.83
CA ARG A 404 3.75 31.37 4.05
C ARG A 404 4.76 31.78 2.99
N ALA A 405 6.06 31.63 3.23
CA ALA A 405 7.08 31.99 2.25
C ALA A 405 7.05 31.00 1.07
N THR A 406 7.05 29.71 1.37
CA THR A 406 6.92 28.64 0.36
C THR A 406 5.61 28.75 -0.42
N ALA A 407 4.49 29.06 0.24
CA ALA A 407 3.21 29.26 -0.44
C ALA A 407 3.26 30.39 -1.48
N ARG A 408 3.88 31.53 -1.15
CA ARG A 408 4.05 32.66 -2.09
C ARG A 408 4.94 32.31 -3.27
N ILE A 409 6.00 31.55 -3.05
CA ILE A 409 6.89 31.08 -4.12
C ILE A 409 6.12 30.14 -5.05
N ALA A 410 5.43 29.16 -4.49
CA ALA A 410 4.62 28.21 -5.25
C ALA A 410 3.51 28.90 -6.05
N GLU A 411 2.83 29.90 -5.48
CA GLU A 411 1.79 30.66 -6.19
C GLU A 411 2.35 31.45 -7.38
N LYS A 412 3.45 32.18 -7.17
CA LYS A 412 4.12 32.95 -8.24
C LYS A 412 4.57 32.04 -9.38
N GLU A 413 5.14 30.89 -9.05
CA GLU A 413 5.56 29.90 -10.03
C GLU A 413 4.35 29.28 -10.75
N PHE A 414 3.27 28.98 -10.02
CA PHE A 414 2.07 28.42 -10.61
C PHE A 414 1.41 29.36 -11.63
N LEU A 415 1.40 30.67 -11.35
CA LEU A 415 0.86 31.69 -12.26
C LEU A 415 1.60 31.77 -13.60
N ARG A 416 2.86 31.27 -13.68
CA ARG A 416 3.60 31.22 -14.95
C ARG A 416 2.99 30.21 -15.93
N PHE A 417 2.44 29.09 -15.44
CA PHE A 417 1.75 28.11 -16.30
C PHE A 417 0.51 28.67 -16.99
N ALA A 418 -0.13 29.70 -16.42
CA ALA A 418 -1.25 30.38 -17.07
C ALA A 418 -0.80 31.25 -18.25
N LYS A 419 0.43 31.77 -18.20
CA LYS A 419 1.02 32.63 -19.24
C LYS A 419 1.68 31.82 -20.35
N ASP A 420 2.30 30.71 -20.00
CA ASP A 420 2.96 29.81 -20.95
C ASP A 420 2.64 28.34 -20.62
N LYS A 421 1.94 27.67 -21.55
CA LYS A 421 1.59 26.24 -21.42
C LYS A 421 2.78 25.30 -21.63
N ALA A 422 3.85 25.79 -22.28
CA ALA A 422 5.10 25.05 -22.45
C ALA A 422 6.02 25.18 -21.23
N HIS A 423 5.76 26.13 -20.32
CA HIS A 423 6.57 26.39 -19.13
C HIS A 423 6.86 25.12 -18.33
N ARG A 424 8.10 25.03 -17.83
CA ARG A 424 8.54 24.01 -16.88
C ARG A 424 9.26 24.70 -15.75
N SER A 425 8.91 24.32 -14.52
CA SER A 425 9.61 24.81 -13.35
C SER A 425 11.04 24.31 -13.34
N ASP A 426 11.93 25.16 -12.83
CA ASP A 426 13.31 24.77 -12.57
C ASP A 426 13.39 23.60 -11.58
N THR A 427 14.37 22.72 -11.77
CA THR A 427 14.47 21.47 -11.01
C THR A 427 14.87 21.72 -9.57
N ASP A 428 15.76 22.68 -9.31
CA ASP A 428 16.21 23.01 -7.96
C ASP A 428 15.09 23.72 -7.19
N LEU A 429 14.38 24.63 -7.85
CA LEU A 429 13.17 25.23 -7.28
C LEU A 429 12.14 24.15 -6.89
N LEU A 430 11.93 23.14 -7.73
CA LEU A 430 11.00 22.05 -7.39
C LEU A 430 11.47 21.22 -6.18
N ARG A 431 12.78 20.99 -6.04
CA ARG A 431 13.33 20.28 -4.86
C ARG A 431 13.11 21.08 -3.59
N ASP A 432 13.31 22.39 -3.63
CA ASP A 432 13.08 23.30 -2.50
C ASP A 432 11.60 23.32 -2.11
N LEU A 433 10.70 23.43 -3.10
CA LEU A 433 9.26 23.36 -2.88
C LEU A 433 8.82 22.01 -2.31
N ALA A 434 9.38 20.91 -2.81
CA ALA A 434 9.06 19.56 -2.37
C ALA A 434 9.62 19.20 -0.99
N ALA A 435 10.58 19.97 -0.45
CA ALA A 435 11.15 19.74 0.88
C ALA A 435 10.16 19.96 2.03
N GLN A 436 9.00 20.58 1.74
CA GLN A 436 7.93 20.80 2.70
C GLN A 436 6.66 20.04 2.27
N PRO A 437 5.87 19.55 3.23
CA PRO A 437 4.61 18.88 2.91
C PRO A 437 3.61 19.84 2.28
N LEU A 438 2.71 19.29 1.46
CA LEU A 438 1.53 19.99 0.99
C LEU A 438 0.29 19.47 1.72
N VAL A 439 -0.61 20.39 2.11
CA VAL A 439 -1.82 20.07 2.87
C VAL A 439 -3.07 20.44 2.08
N LEU A 440 -4.05 19.54 2.07
CA LEU A 440 -5.42 19.80 1.63
C LEU A 440 -6.33 19.82 2.86
N VAL A 441 -7.00 20.94 3.08
CA VAL A 441 -8.02 21.07 4.13
C VAL A 441 -9.38 20.70 3.55
N VAL A 442 -9.96 19.60 4.04
CA VAL A 442 -11.31 19.14 3.67
C VAL A 442 -12.35 19.81 4.56
N ARG A 443 -12.08 19.89 5.86
CA ARG A 443 -12.92 20.55 6.87
C ARG A 443 -12.03 21.31 7.85
N ALA A 444 -12.52 22.44 8.35
CA ALA A 444 -11.85 23.18 9.41
C ALA A 444 -11.81 22.32 10.68
N SER A 445 -10.66 22.32 11.35
CA SER A 445 -10.41 21.58 12.58
C SER A 445 -9.57 22.45 13.49
N GLU A 446 -9.99 22.58 14.75
CA GLU A 446 -9.25 23.29 15.80
C GLU A 446 -8.16 22.41 16.43
N VAL A 447 -8.08 21.15 16.00
CA VAL A 447 -7.07 20.18 16.44
C VAL A 447 -5.73 20.58 15.85
N GLU A 448 -4.88 21.18 16.66
CA GLU A 448 -3.49 21.47 16.31
C GLU A 448 -2.71 20.16 16.18
N PRO A 449 -2.02 19.92 15.05
CA PRO A 449 -1.38 18.64 14.77
C PRO A 449 -0.14 18.39 15.64
N ILE A 450 0.03 17.15 16.10
CA ILE A 450 1.30 16.62 16.62
C ILE A 450 1.64 15.36 15.83
N GLU A 451 2.91 14.97 15.78
CA GLU A 451 3.32 13.71 15.17
C GLU A 451 3.26 12.55 16.17
N PRO A 452 2.85 11.34 15.74
CA PRO A 452 2.98 10.12 16.55
C PRO A 452 4.38 9.92 17.15
N VAL A 453 5.44 10.26 16.39
CA VAL A 453 6.84 10.13 16.87
C VAL A 453 7.14 11.07 18.04
N GLU A 454 6.50 12.24 18.12
CA GLU A 454 6.67 13.14 19.26
C GLU A 454 6.09 12.54 20.55
N LEU A 455 5.01 11.77 20.44
CA LEU A 455 4.46 11.00 21.57
C LEU A 455 5.42 9.88 22.00
N SER A 456 6.01 9.15 21.06
CA SER A 456 7.03 8.14 21.36
C SER A 456 8.20 8.74 22.12
N HIS A 457 8.71 9.91 21.69
CA HIS A 457 9.76 10.61 22.40
C HIS A 457 9.32 11.11 23.79
N ALA A 458 8.08 11.58 23.94
CA ALA A 458 7.55 11.98 25.24
C ALA A 458 7.45 10.79 26.20
N VAL A 459 7.01 9.62 25.72
CA VAL A 459 6.99 8.37 26.49
C VAL A 459 8.40 7.96 26.90
N MET A 460 9.36 7.94 25.98
CA MET A 460 10.76 7.63 26.28
C MET A 460 11.30 8.53 27.41
N ARG A 461 11.08 9.85 27.31
CA ARG A 461 11.50 10.80 28.36
C ARG A 461 10.79 10.56 29.69
N MET A 462 9.51 10.21 29.67
CA MET A 462 8.76 9.85 30.87
C MET A 462 9.35 8.61 31.54
N VAL A 463 9.68 7.56 30.76
CA VAL A 463 10.30 6.34 31.27
C VAL A 463 11.68 6.62 31.87
N ALA A 464 12.51 7.40 31.17
CA ALA A 464 13.82 7.80 31.67
C ALA A 464 13.72 8.61 32.98
N GLY A 465 12.81 9.59 33.03
CA GLY A 465 12.72 10.52 34.16
C GLY A 465 11.97 9.99 35.39
N ARG A 466 10.88 9.23 35.22
CA ARG A 466 10.05 8.73 36.33
C ARG A 466 10.44 7.34 36.81
N TYR A 467 11.06 6.56 35.94
CA TYR A 467 11.34 5.14 36.17
C TYR A 467 12.81 4.77 35.95
N SER A 468 13.70 5.77 35.83
CA SER A 468 15.14 5.57 35.61
C SER A 468 15.47 4.67 34.41
N GLY A 469 14.62 4.68 33.39
CA GLY A 469 14.76 3.84 32.20
C GLY A 469 14.20 2.42 32.33
N ASP A 470 13.63 2.02 33.48
CA ASP A 470 13.01 0.71 33.64
C ASP A 470 11.64 0.64 32.95
N HIS A 471 11.64 0.15 31.71
CA HIS A 471 10.44 -0.04 30.90
C HIS A 471 9.44 -1.02 31.52
N ARG A 472 9.89 -2.07 32.24
CA ARG A 472 9.00 -3.05 32.86
C ARG A 472 8.27 -2.41 34.04
N GLN A 473 8.99 -1.66 34.87
CA GLN A 473 8.40 -0.92 35.98
C GLN A 473 7.45 0.17 35.48
N ALA A 474 7.84 0.92 34.45
CA ALA A 474 7.00 1.95 33.83
C ALA A 474 5.68 1.37 33.34
N LEU A 475 5.73 0.28 32.56
CA LEU A 475 4.53 -0.36 32.02
C LEU A 475 3.61 -0.87 33.14
N ARG A 476 4.16 -1.56 34.15
CA ARG A 476 3.36 -2.05 35.29
C ARG A 476 2.69 -0.91 36.06
N SER A 477 3.43 0.17 36.32
CA SER A 477 2.98 1.31 37.12
C SER A 477 1.92 2.13 36.39
N GLU A 478 2.19 2.52 35.14
CA GLU A 478 1.24 3.32 34.35
C GLU A 478 -0.01 2.49 33.96
N ARG A 479 0.13 1.18 33.77
CA ARG A 479 -1.04 0.28 33.63
C ARG A 479 -1.90 0.29 34.89
N ALA A 480 -1.33 0.04 36.06
CA ALA A 480 -2.09 0.04 37.31
C ALA A 480 -2.78 1.39 37.58
N ARG A 481 -2.07 2.49 37.35
CA ARG A 481 -2.60 3.85 37.45
C ARG A 481 -3.76 4.08 36.48
N THR A 482 -3.58 3.74 35.21
CA THR A 482 -4.59 3.92 34.16
C THR A 482 -5.86 3.12 34.46
N MET A 483 -5.72 1.83 34.80
CA MET A 483 -6.88 0.98 35.12
C MET A 483 -7.65 1.50 36.32
N LYS A 484 -6.95 1.93 37.38
CA LYS A 484 -7.57 2.54 38.57
C LYS A 484 -8.26 3.86 38.23
N ALA A 485 -7.61 4.73 37.45
CA ALA A 485 -8.15 6.02 37.06
C ALA A 485 -9.44 5.89 36.23
N LEU A 486 -9.48 4.88 35.35
CA LEU A 486 -10.64 4.56 34.50
C LEU A 486 -11.70 3.70 35.21
N GLY A 487 -11.38 3.07 36.34
CA GLY A 487 -12.30 2.17 37.04
C GLY A 487 -12.49 0.83 36.32
N ILE A 488 -11.50 0.38 35.52
CA ILE A 488 -11.53 -0.92 34.85
C ILE A 488 -11.14 -1.99 35.87
N THR A 489 -12.12 -2.78 36.31
CA THR A 489 -11.91 -3.92 37.22
C THR A 489 -12.07 -5.27 36.53
N ASP A 490 -12.61 -5.27 35.31
CA ASP A 490 -13.01 -6.46 34.56
C ASP A 490 -12.06 -6.74 33.38
N LEU A 491 -10.84 -6.20 33.35
CA LEU A 491 -9.92 -6.33 32.20
C LEU A 491 -9.76 -7.78 31.69
N ARG A 492 -9.87 -8.78 32.56
CA ARG A 492 -9.78 -10.21 32.21
C ARG A 492 -10.97 -10.73 31.39
N THR A 493 -12.10 -10.03 31.37
CA THR A 493 -13.28 -10.37 30.56
C THR A 493 -13.20 -9.81 29.15
N TRP A 494 -12.27 -8.88 28.90
CA TRP A 494 -12.02 -8.31 27.58
C TRP A 494 -11.30 -9.34 26.71
N SER A 495 -11.42 -9.22 25.39
CA SER A 495 -10.67 -10.07 24.45
C SER A 495 -9.16 -9.88 24.59
N MET A 496 -8.37 -10.85 24.12
CA MET A 496 -6.90 -10.78 24.20
C MET A 496 -6.34 -9.54 23.49
N ASP A 497 -6.90 -9.18 22.33
CA ASP A 497 -6.50 -7.99 21.57
C ASP A 497 -6.84 -6.69 22.31
N GLU A 498 -8.02 -6.62 22.93
CA GLU A 498 -8.40 -5.47 23.76
C GLU A 498 -7.50 -5.35 25.00
N GLN A 499 -7.15 -6.46 25.64
CA GLN A 499 -6.21 -6.47 26.77
C GLN A 499 -4.81 -6.00 26.35
N HIS A 500 -4.33 -6.48 25.20
CA HIS A 500 -3.05 -6.08 24.63
C HIS A 500 -3.03 -4.58 24.36
N TRP A 501 -3.98 -4.06 23.59
CA TRP A 501 -4.01 -2.64 23.23
C TRP A 501 -4.30 -1.70 24.41
N ALA A 502 -5.10 -2.15 25.38
CA ALA A 502 -5.27 -1.44 26.64
C ALA A 502 -3.93 -1.30 27.38
N GLN A 503 -3.07 -2.32 27.34
CA GLN A 503 -1.74 -2.28 27.93
C GLN A 503 -0.77 -1.40 27.12
N GLU A 504 -0.70 -1.55 25.80
CA GLU A 504 0.23 -0.79 24.95
C GLU A 504 -0.02 0.73 25.04
N LEU A 505 -1.28 1.15 25.12
CA LEU A 505 -1.63 2.57 25.23
C LEU A 505 -1.37 3.17 26.62
N CYS A 506 -1.17 2.37 27.68
CA CYS A 506 -1.00 2.88 29.05
C CYS A 506 0.18 3.83 29.20
N LEU A 507 1.29 3.59 28.50
CA LEU A 507 2.45 4.49 28.58
C LEU A 507 2.15 5.87 27.99
N ALA A 508 1.40 5.92 26.90
CA ALA A 508 0.95 7.18 26.30
C ALA A 508 -0.08 7.90 27.18
N LEU A 509 -0.94 7.16 27.88
CA LEU A 509 -1.88 7.72 28.86
C LEU A 509 -1.17 8.21 30.13
N GLY A 510 -0.03 7.61 30.50
CA GLY A 510 0.83 8.05 31.60
C GLY A 510 1.37 9.47 31.44
N LEU A 511 1.44 9.97 30.21
CA LEU A 511 1.79 11.36 29.90
C LEU A 511 0.77 12.37 30.46
N ILE A 512 -0.47 11.94 30.68
CA ILE A 512 -1.57 12.77 31.15
C ILE A 512 -1.57 12.79 32.68
N ALA A 513 -1.06 13.88 33.26
CA ALA A 513 -0.90 14.03 34.70
C ALA A 513 -2.22 14.06 35.49
N ASP A 514 -3.33 14.45 34.87
CA ASP A 514 -4.62 14.67 35.54
C ASP A 514 -5.72 13.68 35.13
N LEU A 515 -5.35 12.53 34.54
CA LEU A 515 -6.27 11.49 34.09
C LEU A 515 -7.31 11.10 35.16
N GLU A 516 -6.89 11.05 36.43
CA GLU A 516 -7.74 10.73 37.57
C GLU A 516 -8.88 11.73 37.77
N ARG A 517 -8.68 13.00 37.39
CA ARG A 517 -9.62 14.11 37.56
C ARG A 517 -10.59 14.26 36.39
N TRP A 518 -10.42 13.46 35.33
CA TRP A 518 -11.30 13.52 34.17
C TRP A 518 -12.75 13.19 34.52
N SER A 519 -13.68 13.75 33.75
CA SER A 519 -15.10 13.49 33.92
C SER A 519 -15.43 12.02 33.68
N ARG A 520 -16.54 11.53 34.24
CA ARG A 520 -17.03 10.17 33.96
C ARG A 520 -17.26 9.93 32.46
N LYS A 521 -17.69 10.97 31.73
CA LYS A 521 -17.93 10.93 30.29
C LYS A 521 -16.63 10.70 29.51
N ASP A 522 -15.58 11.47 29.81
CA ASP A 522 -14.29 11.33 29.13
C ASP A 522 -13.64 9.98 29.44
N LYS A 523 -13.70 9.54 30.69
CA LYS A 523 -13.19 8.21 31.07
C LYS A 523 -13.92 7.08 30.35
N LYS A 524 -15.25 7.16 30.24
CA LYS A 524 -16.05 6.18 29.48
C LYS A 524 -15.63 6.16 28.00
N LEU A 525 -15.47 7.32 27.38
CA LEU A 525 -15.02 7.43 25.99
C LEU A 525 -13.62 6.83 25.80
N LEU A 526 -12.71 7.04 26.76
CA LEU A 526 -11.37 6.46 26.73
C LEU A 526 -11.42 4.93 26.86
N ILE A 527 -12.27 4.36 27.71
CA ILE A 527 -12.46 2.91 27.82
C ILE A 527 -12.94 2.33 26.48
N GLU A 528 -13.93 2.96 25.85
CA GLU A 528 -14.43 2.57 24.52
C GLU A 528 -13.31 2.63 23.48
N LEU A 529 -12.46 3.65 23.51
CA LEU A 529 -11.31 3.82 22.61
C LEU A 529 -10.28 2.71 22.78
N LEU A 530 -9.93 2.34 24.02
CA LEU A 530 -8.99 1.25 24.31
C LEU A 530 -9.50 -0.08 23.76
N ARG A 531 -10.79 -0.38 23.96
CA ARG A 531 -11.43 -1.58 23.40
C ARG A 531 -11.46 -1.54 21.87
N ALA A 532 -11.81 -0.40 21.29
CA ALA A 532 -11.89 -0.26 19.84
C ALA A 532 -10.56 -0.52 19.13
N LYS A 533 -9.42 -0.22 19.76
CA LYS A 533 -8.08 -0.54 19.21
C LYS A 533 -7.80 -2.04 19.16
N GLY A 534 -8.48 -2.86 19.97
CA GLY A 534 -8.47 -4.33 19.87
C GLY A 534 -9.57 -4.91 18.96
N GLY A 535 -10.44 -4.07 18.39
CA GLY A 535 -11.53 -4.51 17.53
C GLY A 535 -11.05 -5.10 16.19
N ARG A 536 -11.93 -5.75 15.43
CA ARG A 536 -11.54 -6.38 14.15
C ARG A 536 -11.11 -5.36 13.07
N THR A 537 -11.67 -4.15 13.08
CA THR A 537 -11.23 -3.00 12.25
C THR A 537 -10.90 -1.80 13.14
N GLU A 538 -10.17 -0.81 12.63
CA GLU A 538 -9.82 0.41 13.40
C GLU A 538 -10.86 1.54 13.27
N GLU A 539 -11.98 1.31 12.60
CA GLU A 539 -12.98 2.36 12.33
C GLU A 539 -13.51 3.03 13.60
N ALA A 540 -13.90 2.21 14.58
CA ALA A 540 -14.38 2.71 15.86
C ALA A 540 -13.27 3.46 16.60
N TYR A 541 -12.03 2.96 16.53
CA TYR A 541 -10.88 3.63 17.15
C TYR A 541 -10.64 5.00 16.52
N ILE A 542 -10.63 5.10 15.19
CA ILE A 542 -10.48 6.35 14.45
C ILE A 542 -11.57 7.36 14.86
N ALA A 543 -12.83 6.93 14.83
CA ALA A 543 -13.96 7.81 15.17
C ALA A 543 -13.93 8.27 16.64
N LEU A 544 -13.55 7.39 17.57
CA LEU A 544 -13.44 7.73 18.99
C LEU A 544 -12.25 8.65 19.25
N LEU A 545 -11.09 8.37 18.64
CA LEU A 545 -9.88 9.17 18.78
C LEU A 545 -10.09 10.60 18.27
N GLN A 546 -10.72 10.78 17.11
CA GLN A 546 -11.05 12.08 16.54
C GLN A 546 -12.01 12.91 17.43
N ARG A 547 -12.89 12.24 18.19
CA ARG A 547 -13.87 12.90 19.07
C ARG A 547 -13.34 13.16 20.48
N HIS A 548 -12.21 12.57 20.86
CA HIS A 548 -11.70 12.62 22.22
C HIS A 548 -10.82 13.84 22.49
N SER A 549 -11.41 15.05 22.42
CA SER A 549 -10.69 16.34 22.59
C SER A 549 -9.82 16.41 23.85
N ARG A 550 -10.28 15.83 24.96
CA ARG A 550 -9.53 15.81 26.23
C ARG A 550 -8.24 14.98 26.16
N LEU A 551 -8.25 13.86 25.46
CA LEU A 551 -7.08 13.01 25.22
C LEU A 551 -6.09 13.74 24.35
N TRP A 552 -6.60 14.33 23.25
CA TRP A 552 -5.78 15.13 22.36
C TRP A 552 -5.07 16.28 23.07
N ALA A 553 -5.81 17.07 23.86
CA ALA A 553 -5.24 18.18 24.60
C ALA A 553 -4.18 17.71 25.60
N GLY A 554 -4.39 16.55 26.25
CA GLY A 554 -3.42 15.94 27.16
C GLY A 554 -2.12 15.55 26.45
N TRP A 555 -2.23 14.86 25.32
CA TRP A 555 -1.10 14.47 24.48
C TRP A 555 -0.35 15.66 23.89
N ALA A 556 -1.07 16.63 23.31
CA ALA A 556 -0.47 17.83 22.76
C ALA A 556 0.25 18.66 23.85
N LYS A 557 -0.31 18.74 25.07
CA LYS A 557 0.36 19.39 26.21
C LYS A 557 1.62 18.64 26.63
N ALA A 558 1.60 17.31 26.62
CA ALA A 558 2.76 16.50 26.99
C ALA A 558 3.91 16.63 25.99
N VAL A 559 3.59 16.75 24.69
CA VAL A 559 4.57 17.02 23.64
C VAL A 559 5.15 18.42 23.77
N ARG A 560 4.29 19.44 23.93
CA ARG A 560 4.70 20.86 23.96
C ARG A 560 5.33 21.34 25.24
N GLY A 561 4.99 20.74 26.38
CA GLY A 561 5.42 21.23 27.70
C GLY A 561 6.93 21.25 27.91
N ARG A 562 7.73 20.79 26.93
CA ARG A 562 9.20 20.81 26.91
C ARG A 562 9.81 20.90 25.49
N MET A 563 9.22 21.68 24.57
CA MET A 563 10.03 22.31 23.51
C MET A 563 10.78 23.50 24.08
#